data_AF-A0A2N0XMZ4-F1
#
_entry.id   AF-A0A2N0XMZ4-F1
#
_cell.length_a   1.000
_cell.length_b   1.000
_cell.length_c   1.000
_cell.angle_alpha   90.00
_cell.angle_beta   90.00
_cell.angle_gamma   90.00
#
_symmetry.space_group_name_H-M   'P 1'
#
loop_
_entity.id
_entity.type
_entity.pdbx_description
1 polymer ?
#
loop_
_entity_poly.entity_id
_entity_poly.type
_entity_poly.pdbx_seq_one_letter_code
_entity_poly.pdbx_strand_id
1 'polypeptide(L)'
;MKKRLRLGITLLACTPILTHANIWEELNSMPATQYDMGRIYTDITALELDKMLKGEKLKGSKYSFKEVASTSLEGGIGFKFSFEARGKYIDPADCNNFAASFKQRFVSSTFIKGIWPNLSAEQYDSLYKNFVFQVELVNTDNSAVMATCVAS
;
A
#
# COMPACT_ATOMS: atom_id res chain seq x y z
N MET A 1 4.84 -58.19 -44.99
CA MET A 1 5.48 -57.57 -43.80
C MET A 1 4.63 -56.38 -43.34
N LYS A 2 3.95 -56.47 -42.18
CA LYS A 2 3.10 -55.40 -41.62
C LYS A 2 3.89 -54.65 -40.53
N LYS A 3 4.29 -53.40 -40.79
CA LYS A 3 4.85 -52.50 -39.74
C LYS A 3 3.68 -51.87 -38.98
N ARG A 4 3.56 -52.17 -37.69
CA ARG A 4 2.62 -51.51 -36.76
C ARG A 4 3.32 -50.29 -36.17
N LEU A 5 2.84 -49.10 -36.51
CA LEU A 5 3.27 -47.83 -35.92
C LEU A 5 2.48 -47.64 -34.61
N ARG A 6 3.17 -47.59 -33.47
CA ARG A 6 2.57 -47.27 -32.17
C ARG A 6 2.57 -45.75 -32.03
N LEU A 7 1.39 -45.13 -31.98
CA LEU A 7 1.24 -43.73 -31.54
C LEU A 7 1.28 -43.72 -30.01
N GLY A 8 2.33 -43.13 -29.45
CA GLY A 8 2.38 -42.77 -28.03
C GLY A 8 1.66 -41.45 -27.82
N ILE A 9 0.63 -41.45 -26.98
CA ILE A 9 -0.03 -40.24 -26.48
C ILE A 9 0.81 -39.74 -25.30
N THR A 10 1.60 -38.70 -25.53
CA THR A 10 2.29 -37.97 -24.48
C THR A 10 1.27 -37.06 -23.78
N LEU A 11 0.80 -37.46 -22.60
CA LEU A 11 0.06 -36.57 -21.70
C LEU A 11 0.99 -35.41 -21.29
N LEU A 12 0.75 -34.22 -21.85
CA LEU A 12 1.28 -32.99 -21.29
C LEU A 12 0.64 -32.79 -19.90
N ALA A 13 1.40 -33.07 -18.86
CA ALA A 13 1.08 -32.64 -17.50
C ALA A 13 1.16 -31.10 -17.48
N CYS A 14 0.01 -30.45 -17.53
CA CYS A 14 -0.12 -29.03 -17.29
C CYS A 14 0.00 -28.83 -15.78
N THR A 15 1.21 -28.58 -15.28
CA THR A 15 1.38 -28.14 -13.89
C THR A 15 0.91 -26.69 -13.81
N PRO A 16 -0.10 -26.36 -12.99
CA PRO A 16 -0.46 -24.98 -12.76
C PRO A 16 0.75 -24.30 -12.12
N ILE A 17 1.30 -23.33 -12.83
CA ILE A 17 2.28 -22.40 -12.27
C ILE A 17 1.51 -21.66 -11.18
N LEU A 18 1.82 -21.96 -9.92
CA LEU A 18 1.40 -21.14 -8.78
C LEU A 18 2.14 -19.80 -8.91
N THR A 19 1.67 -18.94 -9.81
CA THR A 19 2.01 -17.53 -9.76
C THR A 19 1.45 -17.03 -8.45
N HIS A 20 2.31 -16.53 -7.57
CA HIS A 20 1.91 -15.75 -6.41
C HIS A 20 1.21 -14.49 -6.95
N ALA A 21 -0.09 -14.62 -7.24
CA ALA A 21 -0.89 -13.53 -7.77
C ALA A 21 -0.85 -12.40 -6.73
N ASN A 22 -0.55 -11.20 -7.20
CA ASN A 22 -0.56 -10.01 -6.36
C ASN A 22 -1.97 -9.88 -5.77
N ILE A 23 -2.09 -9.76 -4.44
CA ILE A 23 -3.39 -9.69 -3.76
C ILE A 23 -4.28 -8.57 -4.33
N TRP A 24 -3.66 -7.48 -4.83
CA TRP A 24 -4.37 -6.40 -5.49
C TRP A 24 -5.00 -6.82 -6.82
N GLU A 25 -4.32 -7.65 -7.61
CA GLU A 25 -4.85 -8.20 -8.87
C GLU A 25 -6.00 -9.19 -8.59
N GLU A 26 -5.86 -10.01 -7.55
CA GLU A 26 -6.92 -10.92 -7.11
C GLU A 26 -8.19 -10.15 -6.73
N LEU A 27 -8.06 -9.11 -5.89
CA LEU A 27 -9.18 -8.26 -5.48
C LEU A 27 -9.84 -7.51 -6.65
N ASN A 28 -9.05 -7.12 -7.66
CA ASN A 28 -9.53 -6.43 -8.85
C ASN A 28 -10.33 -7.35 -9.80
N SER A 29 -10.16 -8.67 -9.69
CA SER A 29 -10.83 -9.65 -10.56
C SER A 29 -12.23 -10.10 -10.10
N MET A 30 -12.68 -9.69 -8.91
CA MET A 30 -13.96 -10.11 -8.33
C MET A 30 -15.16 -9.27 -8.82
N PRO A 31 -16.38 -9.84 -9.00
CA PRO A 31 -17.58 -9.09 -9.38
C PRO A 31 -17.97 -8.05 -8.31
N ALA A 32 -18.16 -6.78 -8.73
CA ALA A 32 -18.14 -5.59 -7.85
C ALA A 32 -16.82 -5.54 -7.05
N THR A 33 -15.76 -5.05 -7.69
CA THR A 33 -14.39 -5.35 -7.27
C THR A 33 -14.15 -4.94 -5.81
N GLN A 34 -13.67 -5.89 -5.01
CA GLN A 34 -13.29 -5.62 -3.61
C GLN A 34 -12.15 -4.58 -3.55
N TYR A 35 -11.39 -4.47 -4.64
CA TYR A 35 -10.41 -3.41 -4.87
C TYR A 35 -11.04 -2.01 -4.86
N ASP A 36 -12.10 -1.78 -5.64
CA ASP A 36 -12.76 -0.47 -5.73
C ASP A 36 -13.33 -0.05 -4.37
N MET A 37 -13.93 -1.00 -3.65
CA MET A 37 -14.41 -0.77 -2.28
C MET A 37 -13.26 -0.34 -1.37
N GLY A 38 -12.14 -1.08 -1.41
CA GLY A 38 -10.95 -0.74 -0.61
C GLY A 38 -10.36 0.63 -0.94
N ARG A 39 -10.37 1.00 -2.22
CA ARG A 39 -9.95 2.33 -2.66
C ARG A 39 -10.86 3.42 -2.09
N ILE A 40 -12.17 3.27 -2.21
CA ILE A 40 -13.14 4.23 -1.67
C ILE A 40 -12.98 4.39 -0.15
N TYR A 41 -12.87 3.28 0.60
CA TYR A 41 -12.65 3.35 2.04
C TYR A 41 -11.32 4.02 2.40
N THR A 42 -10.26 3.75 1.64
CA THR A 42 -8.96 4.39 1.83
C THR A 42 -9.03 5.89 1.53
N ASP A 43 -9.73 6.31 0.46
CA ASP A 43 -9.93 7.72 0.11
C ASP A 43 -10.68 8.46 1.22
N ILE A 44 -11.78 7.89 1.74
CA ILE A 44 -12.56 8.46 2.84
C ILE A 44 -11.69 8.56 4.09
N THR A 45 -10.96 7.49 4.43
CA THR A 45 -10.08 7.47 5.61
C THR A 45 -8.96 8.49 5.49
N ALA A 46 -8.35 8.64 4.32
CA ALA A 46 -7.31 9.64 4.08
C ALA A 46 -7.86 11.05 4.28
N LEU A 47 -9.07 11.33 3.78
CA LEU A 47 -9.74 12.62 3.99
C LEU A 47 -10.02 12.90 5.47
N GLU A 48 -10.45 11.91 6.24
CA GLU A 48 -10.66 12.05 7.69
C GLU A 48 -9.34 12.28 8.43
N LEU A 49 -8.30 11.52 8.09
CA LEU A 49 -6.96 11.70 8.66
C LEU A 49 -6.39 13.08 8.32
N ASP A 50 -6.58 13.57 7.10
CA ASP A 50 -6.15 14.92 6.70
C ASP A 50 -6.82 15.97 7.58
N LYS A 51 -8.15 15.91 7.73
CA LYS A 51 -8.91 16.83 8.59
C LYS A 51 -8.44 16.80 10.05
N MET A 52 -8.07 15.63 10.56
CA MET A 52 -7.63 15.45 11.95
C MET A 52 -6.20 15.90 12.19
N LEU A 53 -5.31 15.72 11.21
CA LEU A 53 -3.87 15.87 11.41
C LEU A 53 -3.31 17.14 10.78
N LYS A 54 -3.94 17.70 9.74
CA LYS A 54 -3.39 18.84 9.00
C LYS A 54 -3.08 20.03 9.90
N GLY A 55 -1.85 20.52 9.80
CA GLY A 55 -1.30 21.58 10.63
C GLY A 55 -0.81 21.13 12.00
N GLU A 56 -1.12 19.90 12.44
CA GLU A 56 -0.65 19.38 13.71
C GLU A 56 0.86 19.17 13.68
N LYS A 57 1.51 19.51 14.79
CA LYS A 57 2.95 19.33 14.92
C LYS A 57 3.25 17.89 15.32
N LEU A 58 4.18 17.26 14.60
CA LEU A 58 4.65 15.93 14.98
C LEU A 58 5.46 16.03 16.29
N LYS A 59 5.01 15.33 17.33
CA LYS A 59 5.58 15.41 18.67
C LYS A 59 7.06 15.05 18.64
N GLY A 60 7.89 15.92 19.23
CA GLY A 60 9.33 15.71 19.31
C GLY A 60 10.13 16.05 18.06
N SER A 61 9.49 16.56 16.99
CA SER A 61 10.18 16.93 15.76
C SER A 61 9.96 18.40 15.37
N LYS A 62 10.57 18.82 14.26
CA LYS A 62 10.37 20.13 13.61
C LYS A 62 9.29 20.11 12.52
N TYR A 63 8.70 18.95 12.28
CA TYR A 63 7.73 18.75 11.21
C TYR A 63 6.30 18.97 11.68
N SER A 64 5.46 19.42 10.76
CA SER A 64 4.00 19.42 10.92
C SER A 64 3.38 18.60 9.80
N PHE A 65 2.19 18.06 10.02
CA PHE A 65 1.44 17.41 8.96
C PHE A 65 0.95 18.46 7.96
N LYS A 66 1.29 18.26 6.69
CA LYS A 66 0.82 19.10 5.59
C LYS A 66 -0.45 18.54 4.98
N GLU A 67 -0.42 17.24 4.69
CA GLU A 67 -1.49 16.57 3.95
C GLU A 67 -1.48 15.05 4.23
N VAL A 68 -2.67 14.45 4.22
CA VAL A 68 -2.84 13.01 4.08
C VAL A 68 -3.69 12.73 2.84
N ALA A 69 -3.19 11.86 1.96
CA ALA A 69 -3.90 11.43 0.76
C ALA A 69 -3.90 9.89 0.66
N SER A 70 -4.82 9.35 -0.11
CA SER A 70 -4.69 7.97 -0.57
C SER A 70 -3.64 7.89 -1.68
N THR A 71 -3.06 6.72 -1.86
CA THR A 71 -2.10 6.45 -2.93
C THR A 71 -2.36 5.09 -3.56
N SER A 72 -2.00 4.97 -4.84
CA SER A 72 -2.05 3.73 -5.61
C SER A 72 -0.70 3.54 -6.30
N LEU A 73 0.24 2.88 -5.60
CA LEU A 73 1.59 2.65 -6.10
C LEU A 73 1.72 1.18 -6.51
N GLU A 74 2.16 0.93 -7.75
CA GLU A 74 2.36 -0.43 -8.29
C GLU A 74 1.11 -1.33 -8.17
N GLY A 75 -0.07 -0.73 -8.28
CA GLY A 75 -1.36 -1.42 -8.12
C GLY A 75 -1.79 -1.59 -6.66
N GLY A 76 -0.93 -1.32 -5.68
CA GLY A 76 -1.25 -1.39 -4.27
C GLY A 76 -1.91 -0.14 -3.71
N ILE A 77 -2.85 -0.33 -2.79
CA ILE A 77 -3.60 0.77 -2.14
C ILE A 77 -2.90 1.14 -0.83
N GLY A 78 -2.87 2.42 -0.51
CA GLY A 78 -2.61 2.85 0.85
C GLY A 78 -2.62 4.36 1.07
N PHE A 79 -1.77 4.83 1.98
CA PHE A 79 -1.72 6.24 2.39
C PHE A 79 -0.41 6.91 2.02
N LYS A 80 -0.50 8.18 1.67
CA LYS A 80 0.61 9.11 1.54
C LYS A 80 0.50 10.19 2.60
N PHE A 81 1.50 10.29 3.48
CA PHE A 81 1.61 11.34 4.48
C PHE A 81 2.66 12.35 4.06
N SER A 82 2.25 13.60 3.90
CA SER A 82 3.17 14.71 3.60
C SER A 82 3.41 15.51 4.87
N PHE A 83 4.68 15.64 5.25
CA PHE A 83 5.12 16.45 6.39
C PHE A 83 5.88 17.66 5.90
N GLU A 84 5.76 18.78 6.60
CA GLU A 84 6.45 20.01 6.23
C GLU A 84 7.29 20.59 7.37
N ALA A 85 8.45 21.11 7.00
CA ALA A 85 9.36 21.86 7.87
C ALA A 85 10.14 22.89 7.03
N ARG A 86 10.88 23.80 7.67
CA ARG A 86 11.84 24.65 6.93
C ARG A 86 12.96 23.78 6.38
N GLY A 87 13.46 24.11 5.18
CA GLY A 87 14.41 23.24 4.46
C GLY A 87 15.63 22.83 5.28
N LYS A 88 16.18 23.75 6.09
CA LYS A 88 17.32 23.48 6.98
C LYS A 88 17.08 22.47 8.11
N TYR A 89 15.81 22.11 8.37
CA TYR A 89 15.41 21.13 9.38
C TYR A 89 14.94 19.81 8.75
N ILE A 90 14.98 19.69 7.42
CA ILE A 90 14.57 18.48 6.75
C ILE A 90 15.77 17.53 6.64
N ASP A 91 15.68 16.41 7.34
CA ASP A 91 16.60 15.28 7.17
C ASP A 91 15.90 14.18 6.35
N PRO A 92 16.43 13.78 5.17
CA PRO A 92 15.89 12.66 4.42
C PRO A 92 15.81 11.34 5.21
N ALA A 93 16.66 11.14 6.22
CA ALA A 93 16.62 9.95 7.07
C ALA A 93 15.33 9.87 7.91
N ASP A 94 14.73 11.01 8.28
CA ASP A 94 13.46 11.06 9.00
C ASP A 94 12.31 10.46 8.19
N CYS A 95 12.40 10.50 6.85
CA CYS A 95 11.39 9.96 5.97
C CYS A 95 11.14 8.47 6.27
N ASN A 96 12.19 7.65 6.26
CA ASN A 96 12.07 6.21 6.48
C ASN A 96 11.57 5.89 7.89
N ASN A 97 12.02 6.66 8.89
CA ASN A 97 11.58 6.51 10.28
C ASN A 97 10.09 6.81 10.42
N PHE A 98 9.59 7.87 9.78
CA PHE A 98 8.17 8.18 9.75
C PHE A 98 7.40 7.08 9.01
N ALA A 99 7.83 6.67 7.82
CA ALA A 99 7.14 5.65 7.05
C ALA A 99 6.95 4.36 7.87
N ALA A 100 8.01 3.86 8.51
CA ALA A 100 7.95 2.67 9.37
C ALA A 100 7.03 2.86 10.60
N SER A 101 7.15 4.00 11.29
CA SER A 101 6.37 4.29 12.50
C SER A 101 4.87 4.42 12.20
N PHE A 102 4.52 5.06 11.08
CA PHE A 102 3.14 5.28 10.68
C PHE A 102 2.48 4.01 10.16
N LYS A 103 3.21 3.16 9.42
CA LYS A 103 2.73 1.82 9.01
C LYS A 103 2.25 1.02 10.22
N GLN A 104 3.05 0.98 11.28
CA GLN A 104 2.70 0.28 12.53
C GLN A 104 1.52 0.89 13.28
N ARG A 105 1.33 2.22 13.19
CA ARG A 105 0.32 2.95 13.97
C ARG A 105 -1.06 2.97 13.31
N PHE A 106 -1.12 3.11 11.98
CA PHE A 106 -2.37 3.41 11.27
C PHE A 106 -2.98 2.20 10.59
N VAL A 107 -2.19 1.23 10.15
CA VAL A 107 -2.75 -0.02 9.64
C VAL A 107 -2.73 -1.05 10.75
N SER A 108 -3.93 -1.29 11.28
CA SER A 108 -4.20 -2.41 12.16
C SER A 108 -4.89 -3.52 11.37
N SER A 109 -4.80 -4.75 11.86
CA SER A 109 -5.58 -5.86 11.32
C SER A 109 -7.09 -5.57 11.38
N THR A 110 -7.55 -4.77 12.34
CA THR A 110 -8.95 -4.32 12.44
C THR A 110 -9.36 -3.41 11.29
N PHE A 111 -8.50 -2.47 10.87
CA PHE A 111 -8.77 -1.60 9.72
C PHE A 111 -8.97 -2.42 8.45
N ILE A 112 -8.02 -3.31 8.14
CA ILE A 112 -8.09 -4.17 6.93
C ILE A 112 -9.33 -5.08 6.97
N LYS A 113 -9.63 -5.68 8.13
CA LYS A 113 -10.83 -6.51 8.32
C LYS A 113 -12.14 -5.73 8.18
N GLY A 114 -12.14 -4.45 8.54
CA GLY A 114 -13.30 -3.58 8.38
C GLY A 114 -13.66 -3.32 6.92
N ILE A 115 -12.64 -3.25 6.05
CA ILE A 115 -12.81 -3.04 4.61
C ILE A 115 -13.14 -4.35 3.90
N TRP A 116 -12.42 -5.43 4.23
CA TRP A 116 -12.52 -6.72 3.53
C TRP A 116 -12.82 -7.87 4.49
N PRO A 117 -14.03 -7.98 5.06
CA PRO A 117 -14.33 -8.90 6.16
C PRO A 117 -14.26 -10.40 5.81
N ASN A 118 -14.28 -10.74 4.52
CA ASN A 118 -14.40 -12.12 4.04
C ASN A 118 -13.09 -12.73 3.53
N LEU A 119 -11.95 -12.09 3.78
CA LEU A 119 -10.64 -12.62 3.36
C LEU A 119 -10.14 -13.72 4.30
N SER A 120 -9.30 -14.59 3.78
CA SER A 120 -8.56 -15.58 4.57
C SER A 120 -7.47 -14.92 5.41
N ALA A 121 -6.96 -15.62 6.43
CA ALA A 121 -5.84 -15.13 7.23
C ALA A 121 -4.60 -14.80 6.38
N GLU A 122 -4.28 -15.64 5.40
CA GLU A 122 -3.15 -15.44 4.50
C GLU A 122 -3.33 -14.21 3.60
N GLN A 123 -4.56 -13.98 3.11
CA GLN A 123 -4.90 -12.79 2.32
C GLN A 123 -4.82 -11.51 3.16
N TYR A 124 -5.25 -11.54 4.44
CA TYR A 124 -5.08 -10.41 5.35
C TYR A 124 -3.61 -10.08 5.61
N ASP A 125 -2.79 -11.09 5.88
CA ASP A 125 -1.35 -10.90 6.09
C ASP A 125 -0.67 -10.35 4.82
N SER A 126 -1.11 -10.82 3.65
CA SER A 126 -0.66 -10.30 2.37
C SER A 126 -1.05 -8.84 2.19
N LEU A 127 -2.31 -8.46 2.45
CA LEU A 127 -2.75 -7.07 2.39
C LEU A 127 -1.99 -6.18 3.37
N TYR A 128 -1.81 -6.62 4.61
CA TYR A 128 -1.07 -5.87 5.61
C TYR A 128 0.36 -5.56 5.16
N LYS A 129 1.05 -6.55 4.59
CA LYS A 129 2.42 -6.40 4.08
C LYS A 129 2.48 -5.46 2.87
N ASN A 130 1.52 -5.59 1.96
CA ASN A 130 1.48 -4.88 0.69
C ASN A 130 0.70 -3.56 0.73
N PHE A 131 0.19 -3.15 1.89
CA PHE A 131 -0.47 -1.85 2.05
C PHE A 131 0.57 -0.73 1.98
N VAL A 132 0.36 0.20 1.07
CA VAL A 132 1.37 1.21 0.74
C VAL A 132 1.37 2.31 1.79
N PHE A 133 2.54 2.58 2.38
CA PHE A 133 2.76 3.74 3.25
C PHE A 133 3.85 4.60 2.67
N GLN A 134 3.46 5.68 2.02
CA GLN A 134 4.37 6.64 1.44
C GLN A 134 4.49 7.86 2.35
N VAL A 135 5.69 8.41 2.46
CA VAL A 135 5.96 9.66 3.16
C VAL A 135 6.66 10.62 2.23
N GLU A 136 6.24 11.89 2.29
CA GLU A 136 6.91 13.02 1.63
C GLU A 136 7.34 14.05 2.68
N LEU A 137 8.58 14.54 2.56
CA LEU A 137 9.08 15.66 3.35
C LEU A 137 9.13 16.90 2.47
N VAL A 138 8.40 17.94 2.85
CA VAL A 138 8.14 19.13 2.04
C VAL A 138 8.74 20.36 2.71
N ASN A 139 9.49 21.15 1.94
CA ASN A 139 10.03 22.39 2.44
C ASN A 139 8.96 23.49 2.45
N THR A 140 8.65 24.03 3.62
CA THR A 140 7.70 25.15 3.79
C THR A 140 8.15 26.43 3.09
N ASP A 141 9.45 26.64 2.88
CA ASP A 141 9.99 27.89 2.33
C ASP A 141 9.75 28.01 0.81
N ASN A 142 9.65 26.88 0.09
CA ASN A 142 9.54 26.85 -1.37
C ASN A 142 8.62 25.74 -1.92
N SER A 143 7.92 25.02 -1.05
CA SER A 143 7.07 23.87 -1.38
C SER A 143 7.75 22.69 -2.08
N ALA A 144 9.08 22.65 -2.17
CA ALA A 144 9.79 21.56 -2.80
C ALA A 144 9.67 20.27 -1.96
N VAL A 145 9.39 19.15 -2.63
CA VAL A 145 9.52 17.83 -2.02
C VAL A 145 11.01 17.50 -1.94
N MET A 146 11.51 17.37 -0.72
CA MET A 146 12.92 17.17 -0.42
C MET A 146 13.28 15.68 -0.29
N ALA A 147 12.32 14.85 0.12
CA ALA A 147 12.48 13.40 0.21
C ALA A 147 11.12 12.71 0.04
N THR A 148 11.16 11.53 -0.59
CA THR A 148 10.02 10.62 -0.72
C THR A 148 10.49 9.21 -0.39
N CYS A 149 9.75 8.50 0.44
CA CYS A 149 10.08 7.13 0.84
C CYS A 149 8.80 6.30 1.01
N VAL A 150 8.97 4.97 0.97
CA VAL A 150 7.87 4.01 1.13
C VAL A 150 8.28 2.99 2.18
N ALA A 151 7.39 2.73 3.14
CA ALA A 151 7.62 1.70 4.14
C ALA A 151 7.44 0.31 3.51
N SER A 152 8.53 -0.45 3.48
CA SER A 152 8.54 -1.89 3.13
C SER A 152 7.80 -2.72 4.17
#